data_AF-A0A974YNE2-F1
#
_entry.id   AF-A0A974YNE2-F1
#
_cell.length_a   1.000
_cell.length_b   1.000
_cell.length_c   1.000
_cell.angle_alpha   90.00
_cell.angle_beta   90.00
_cell.angle_gamma   90.00
#
_symmetry.space_group_name_H-M   'P 1'
#
loop_
_entity.id
_entity.type
_entity.pdbx_description
1 polymer ?
#
loop_
_entity_poly.entity_id
_entity_poly.type
_entity_poly.pdbx_seq_one_letter_code
_entity_poly.pdbx_strand_id
1 'polypeptide(L)'
;MTDLLDKLERLRAPALLVGADDLIIFATASAQDILLDVDVTDMPAASFLCDWDRCRELRANPETKTVEVFLRSGQYRSMSAAVFNTKFRRRPVSGVVLFPDSQNASCTPFRRRS
;
A
#
# COMPACT_ATOMS: atom_id res chain seq x y z
N MET A 1 4.08 7.22 20.08
CA MET A 1 3.99 5.76 19.86
C MET A 1 2.94 5.40 18.80
N THR A 2 1.88 6.23 18.68
CA THR A 2 0.87 6.30 17.59
C THR A 2 1.36 7.00 16.31
N ASP A 3 2.42 7.81 16.43
CA ASP A 3 2.92 8.71 15.39
C ASP A 3 3.18 8.07 14.01
N LEU A 4 3.66 6.82 13.93
CA LEU A 4 3.86 6.15 12.64
C LEU A 4 2.52 5.82 11.97
N LEU A 5 1.59 5.21 12.70
CA LEU A 5 0.28 4.84 12.16
C LEU A 5 -0.52 6.09 11.79
N ASP A 6 -0.49 7.12 12.65
CA ASP A 6 -1.13 8.40 12.37
C ASP A 6 -0.55 9.08 11.12
N LYS A 7 0.76 8.97 10.90
CA LYS A 7 1.42 9.49 9.69
C LYS A 7 0.98 8.73 8.44
N LEU A 8 0.90 7.40 8.52
CA LEU A 8 0.45 6.56 7.41
C LEU A 8 -1.03 6.82 7.09
N GLU A 9 -1.89 6.94 8.10
CA GLU A 9 -3.32 7.22 7.92
C GLU A 9 -3.58 8.60 7.29
N ARG A 10 -2.67 9.56 7.51
CA ARG A 10 -2.71 10.88 6.87
C ARG A 10 -2.26 10.88 5.41
N LEU A 11 -1.66 9.78 4.92
CA LEU A 11 -1.30 9.68 3.51
C LEU A 11 -2.55 9.60 2.65
N ARG A 12 -2.56 10.34 1.54
CA ARG A 12 -3.59 10.21 0.49
C ARG A 12 -3.40 8.97 -0.38
N ALA A 13 -2.48 8.08 0.01
CA ALA A 13 -2.07 6.91 -0.71
C ALA A 13 -2.38 5.67 0.14
N PRO A 14 -2.83 4.56 -0.47
CA PRO A 14 -2.97 3.28 0.20
C PRO A 14 -1.65 2.84 0.84
N ALA A 15 -1.64 2.51 2.12
CA ALA A 15 -0.44 2.05 2.80
C ALA A 15 -0.71 0.82 3.68
N LEU A 16 0.29 -0.06 3.73
CA LEU A 16 0.31 -1.29 4.48
C LEU A 16 1.57 -1.35 5.35
N LEU A 17 1.47 -1.97 6.51
CA LEU A 17 2.62 -2.48 7.26
C LEU A 17 2.53 -4.00 7.33
N VAL A 18 3.64 -4.66 7.02
CA VAL A 18 3.80 -6.10 7.03
C VAL A 18 4.79 -6.46 8.14
N GLY A 19 4.38 -7.42 8.98
CA GLY A 19 5.19 -7.98 10.05
C GLY A 19 6.33 -8.86 9.53
N ALA A 20 7.19 -9.31 10.45
CA ALA A 20 8.28 -10.22 10.12
C ALA A 20 7.81 -11.64 9.72
N ASP A 21 6.57 -11.97 10.05
CA ASP A 21 5.81 -13.17 9.72
C ASP A 21 5.04 -13.06 8.39
N ASP A 22 5.28 -12.01 7.61
CA ASP A 22 4.63 -11.73 6.32
C ASP A 22 3.12 -11.46 6.40
N LEU A 23 2.61 -11.22 7.61
CA LEU A 23 1.23 -10.83 7.84
C LEU A 23 1.08 -9.31 7.82
N ILE A 24 0.00 -8.82 7.21
CA ILE A 24 -0.36 -7.41 7.27
C ILE A 24 -0.79 -7.10 8.71
N ILE A 25 -0.05 -6.22 9.38
CA ILE A 25 -0.34 -5.83 10.77
C ILE A 25 -1.09 -4.49 10.85
N PHE A 26 -1.17 -3.78 9.72
CA PHE A 26 -1.88 -2.52 9.58
C PHE A 26 -2.13 -2.22 8.10
N ALA A 27 -3.29 -1.67 7.80
CA ALA A 27 -3.65 -1.12 6.51
C ALA A 27 -4.45 0.17 6.71
N THR A 28 -4.15 1.20 5.91
CA THR A 28 -4.93 2.45 5.93
C THR A 28 -6.34 2.21 5.41
N ALA A 29 -7.31 3.07 5.76
CA ALA A 29 -8.66 2.96 5.22
C ALA A 29 -8.68 2.94 3.68
N SER A 30 -7.84 3.77 3.05
CA SER A 30 -7.67 3.78 1.59
C SER A 30 -7.09 2.49 1.00
N ALA A 31 -6.31 1.73 1.77
CA ALA A 31 -5.83 0.42 1.35
C ALA A 31 -6.94 -0.62 1.47
N GLN A 32 -7.69 -0.61 2.56
CA GLN A 32 -8.86 -1.50 2.75
C GLN A 32 -9.87 -1.32 1.60
N ASP A 33 -10.15 -0.08 1.18
CA ASP A 33 -11.12 0.21 0.12
C ASP A 33 -10.76 -0.36 -1.26
N ILE A 34 -9.47 -0.45 -1.58
CA ILE A 34 -9.00 -0.90 -2.91
C ILE A 34 -8.63 -2.39 -2.95
N LEU A 35 -8.36 -2.97 -1.77
CA LEU A 35 -8.05 -4.38 -1.60
C LEU A 35 -9.35 -5.19 -1.46
N LEU A 36 -9.31 -6.35 -0.80
CA LEU A 36 -10.47 -7.21 -0.68
C LEU A 36 -11.59 -6.53 0.13
N ASP A 37 -12.85 -6.92 -0.08
CA ASP A 37 -14.03 -6.42 0.65
C ASP A 37 -14.10 -6.94 2.11
N VAL A 38 -12.93 -7.15 2.72
CA VAL A 38 -12.72 -7.68 4.07
C VAL A 38 -11.53 -6.95 4.70
N ASP A 39 -11.46 -6.94 6.03
CA ASP A 39 -10.28 -6.44 6.71
C ASP A 39 -9.07 -7.32 6.35
N VAL A 40 -8.07 -6.69 5.73
CA VAL A 40 -6.85 -7.37 5.27
C VAL A 40 -5.81 -7.58 6.38
N THR A 41 -6.06 -7.08 7.59
CA THR A 41 -5.18 -7.32 8.74
C THR A 41 -5.13 -8.81 9.06
N ASP A 42 -3.97 -9.29 9.51
CA ASP A 42 -3.63 -10.70 9.74
C ASP A 42 -3.63 -11.59 8.49
N MET A 43 -3.84 -11.03 7.29
CA MET A 43 -3.71 -11.77 6.04
C MET A 43 -2.26 -11.75 5.53
N PRO A 44 -1.80 -12.81 4.84
CA PRO A 44 -0.47 -12.81 4.21
C PRO A 44 -0.38 -11.73 3.13
N ALA A 45 0.70 -10.93 3.15
CA ALA A 45 0.93 -9.88 2.16
C ALA A 45 0.96 -10.42 0.72
N ALA A 46 1.47 -11.64 0.53
CA ALA A 46 1.50 -12.35 -0.75
C ALA A 46 0.11 -12.64 -1.35
N SER A 47 -0.96 -12.59 -0.54
CA SER A 47 -2.35 -12.73 -1.04
C SER A 47 -2.78 -11.53 -1.89
N PHE A 48 -2.06 -10.41 -1.76
CA PHE A 48 -2.36 -9.14 -2.43
C PHE A 48 -1.22 -8.67 -3.30
N LEU A 49 0.03 -8.87 -2.86
CA LEU A 49 1.23 -8.45 -3.56
C LEU A 49 1.91 -9.68 -4.16
N CYS A 50 1.70 -9.95 -5.45
CA CYS A 50 2.21 -11.17 -6.10
C CYS A 50 3.73 -11.30 -6.00
N ASP A 51 4.44 -10.18 -6.13
CA ASP A 51 5.91 -10.11 -6.09
C ASP A 51 6.45 -9.86 -4.66
N TRP A 52 5.71 -10.20 -3.59
CA TRP A 52 6.08 -9.82 -2.23
C TRP A 52 7.48 -10.29 -1.84
N ASP A 53 7.87 -11.52 -2.15
CA ASP A 53 9.20 -12.05 -1.82
C ASP A 53 10.33 -11.20 -2.42
N ARG A 54 10.14 -10.70 -3.65
CA ARG A 54 11.10 -9.82 -4.35
C ARG A 54 11.09 -8.39 -3.80
N CYS A 55 9.98 -7.98 -3.19
CA CYS A 55 9.81 -6.68 -2.58
C CYS A 55 10.34 -6.65 -1.13
N ARG A 56 10.23 -7.76 -0.40
CA ARG A 56 10.62 -7.89 1.00
C ARG A 56 12.13 -7.74 1.22
N GLU A 57 12.96 -8.18 0.27
CA GLU A 57 14.43 -8.13 0.35
C GLU A 57 15.04 -6.71 0.41
N LEU A 58 14.22 -5.68 0.53
CA LEU A 58 14.66 -4.30 0.35
C LEU A 58 15.53 -3.76 1.48
N ARG A 59 16.50 -2.95 1.05
CA ARG A 59 17.64 -2.46 1.83
C ARG A 59 17.20 -1.41 2.87
N ALA A 60 18.16 -0.91 3.65
CA ALA A 60 17.91 0.08 4.71
C ALA A 60 17.24 1.39 4.24
N ASN A 61 17.26 1.68 2.93
CA ASN A 61 16.67 2.88 2.35
C ASN A 61 15.34 2.55 1.64
N PRO A 62 14.32 3.43 1.74
CA PRO A 62 13.10 3.32 0.94
C PRO A 62 13.43 3.25 -0.55
N GLU A 63 12.76 2.35 -1.26
CA GLU A 63 12.90 2.21 -2.72
C GLU A 63 11.52 2.22 -3.38
N THR A 64 11.44 2.87 -4.55
CA THR A 64 10.24 2.83 -5.38
C THR A 64 10.37 1.67 -6.36
N LYS A 65 9.38 0.77 -6.38
CA LYS A 65 9.30 -0.37 -7.30
C LYS A 65 7.91 -0.49 -7.91
N THR A 66 7.82 -1.17 -9.05
CA THR A 66 6.52 -1.62 -9.56
C THR A 66 6.17 -2.95 -8.88
N VAL A 67 4.97 -3.03 -8.31
CA VAL A 67 4.41 -4.21 -7.66
C VAL A 67 3.11 -4.60 -8.36
N GLU A 68 2.84 -5.89 -8.46
CA GLU A 68 1.55 -6.38 -8.92
C GLU A 68 0.61 -6.59 -7.74
N VAL A 69 -0.54 -5.90 -7.77
CA VAL A 69 -1.54 -5.88 -6.69
C VAL A 69 -2.81 -6.57 -7.17
N PHE A 70 -3.35 -7.50 -6.37
CA PHE A 70 -4.69 -8.05 -6.57
C PHE A 70 -5.75 -7.13 -5.96
N LEU A 71 -6.57 -6.53 -6.82
CA LEU A 71 -7.58 -5.54 -6.42
C LEU A 71 -8.93 -6.19 -6.11
N ARG A 72 -9.79 -5.46 -5.39
CA ARG A 72 -11.19 -5.83 -5.14
C ARG A 72 -11.95 -6.27 -6.38
N SER A 73 -11.65 -5.68 -7.52
CA SER A 73 -12.30 -5.97 -8.81
C SER A 73 -12.02 -7.39 -9.33
N GLY A 74 -11.18 -8.16 -8.65
CA GLY A 74 -10.73 -9.48 -9.09
C GLY A 74 -9.66 -9.40 -10.19
N GLN A 75 -9.02 -8.23 -10.36
CA GLN A 75 -8.01 -8.00 -11.38
C GLN A 75 -6.65 -7.72 -10.73
N TYR A 76 -5.61 -8.24 -11.37
CA TYR A 76 -4.24 -7.85 -11.07
C TYR A 76 -3.93 -6.52 -11.75
N ARG A 77 -3.23 -5.64 -11.02
CA ARG A 77 -2.77 -4.36 -11.53
C ARG A 77 -1.34 -4.09 -11.10
N SER A 78 -0.49 -3.73 -12.05
CA SER A 78 0.83 -3.20 -11.76
C SER A 78 0.72 -1.76 -11.26
N MET A 79 1.26 -1.48 -10.08
CA MET A 79 1.28 -0.16 -9.46
C MET A 79 2.69 0.19 -9.01
N SER A 80 3.06 1.47 -9.11
CA SER A 80 4.27 1.95 -8.43
C SER A 80 4.01 1.95 -6.93
N ALA A 81 4.98 1.50 -6.14
CA ALA A 81 4.92 1.49 -4.70
C ALA A 81 6.25 1.90 -4.09
N ALA A 82 6.21 2.67 -3.00
CA ALA A 82 7.35 2.86 -2.13
C ALA A 82 7.37 1.74 -1.09
N VAL A 83 8.46 1.00 -1.05
CA VAL A 83 8.68 -0.08 -0.08
C VAL A 83 9.85 0.31 0.82
N PHE A 84 9.67 0.18 2.13
CA PHE A 84 10.67 0.59 3.11
C PHE A 84 10.67 -0.34 4.32
N ASN A 85 11.77 -0.37 5.04
CA ASN A 85 11.86 -1.10 6.31
C ASN A 85 11.93 -0.10 7.47
N THR A 86 11.18 -0.37 8.54
CA THR A 86 11.16 0.45 9.75
C THR A 86 10.97 -0.41 11.00
N LYS A 87 10.82 0.23 12.15
CA LYS A 87 10.49 -0.43 13.40
C LYS A 87 9.14 0.06 13.92
N PHE A 88 8.21 -0.86 14.13
CA PHE A 88 6.97 -0.60 14.85
C PHE A 88 7.01 -1.33 16.19
N ARG A 89 6.83 -0.59 17.30
CA ARG A 89 6.96 -1.14 18.67
C ARG A 89 8.25 -1.95 18.89
N ARG A 90 9.38 -1.45 18.36
CA ARG A 90 10.72 -2.11 18.36
C ARG A 90 10.83 -3.41 17.55
N ARG A 91 9.77 -3.84 16.86
CA ARG A 91 9.81 -4.98 15.94
C ARG A 91 10.08 -4.49 14.51
N PRO A 92 10.91 -5.20 13.73
CA PRO A 92 11.10 -4.87 12.32
C PRO A 92 9.80 -5.10 11.56
N VAL A 93 9.44 -4.15 10.71
CA VAL A 93 8.27 -4.22 9.83
C VAL A 93 8.63 -3.64 8.47
N SER A 94 7.98 -4.12 7.43
CA SER A 94 8.09 -3.59 6.07
C SER A 94 6.86 -2.77 5.76
N GLY A 95 7.05 -1.54 5.27
CA GLY A 95 5.97 -0.68 4.82
C GLY A 95 5.86 -0.67 3.30
N VAL A 96 4.63 -0.66 2.81
CA VAL A 96 4.31 -0.53 1.38
C VAL A 96 3.33 0.62 1.23
N VAL A 97 3.66 1.59 0.37
CA VAL A 97 2.77 2.72 0.03
C VAL A 97 2.54 2.67 -1.47
N LEU A 98 1.31 2.39 -1.88
CA LEU A 98 0.93 2.31 -3.29
C LEU A 98 0.65 3.71 -3.84
N PHE A 99 1.27 4.06 -4.95
CA PHE A 99 0.96 5.30 -5.63
C PHE A 99 -0.29 5.10 -6.51
N PRO A 100 -1.37 5.87 -6.28
CA PRO A 100 -2.51 5.81 -7.17
C PRO A 100 -2.07 6.23 -8.57
N ASP A 101 -2.45 5.45 -9.57
CA ASP A 101 -2.20 5.77 -10.96
C ASP A 101 -2.80 7.14 -11.27
N SER A 102 -1.99 8.06 -11.79
CA SER A 102 -2.44 9.40 -12.19
C SER A 102 -3.43 9.37 -13.39
N GLN A 103 -3.79 8.18 -13.89
CA GLN A 103 -4.63 8.01 -15.08
C GLN A 103 -6.10 8.39 -14.89
N ASN A 104 -6.58 8.68 -13.66
CA ASN A 104 -7.93 9.21 -13.42
C ASN A 104 -7.97 10.70 -13.03
N ALA A 105 -6.91 11.46 -13.27
CA ALA A 105 -7.00 12.92 -13.32
C ALA A 105 -7.46 13.39 -14.71
N SER A 106 -8.54 12.83 -15.26
CA SER A 106 -9.27 13.48 -16.34
C SER A 106 -9.99 14.68 -15.74
N CYS A 107 -9.27 15.81 -15.66
CA CYS A 107 -9.84 17.13 -15.53
C CYS A 107 -10.93 17.28 -16.60
N THR A 108 -12.20 17.14 -16.21
CA THR A 108 -13.30 17.72 -16.99
C THR A 108 -13.09 19.23 -16.99
N PRO A 109 -12.82 19.89 -18.13
CA PRO A 109 -12.87 21.33 -18.16
C PRO A 109 -14.32 21.73 -17.91
N PHE A 110 -14.54 22.50 -16.85
CA PHE A 110 -15.78 23.21 -16.60
C PHE A 110 -16.13 24.04 -17.85
N ARG A 111 -17.05 23.53 -18.67
CA ARG A 111 -17.67 24.31 -19.76
C ARG A 111 -18.61 25.31 -19.09
N ARG A 112 -18.11 26.52 -18.79
CA ARG A 112 -18.99 27.66 -18.55
C ARG A 112 -19.78 27.91 -19.84
N ARG A 113 -21.09 27.64 -19.80
CA ARG A 113 -22.04 28.22 -20.75
C ARG A 113 -22.22 29.69 -20.38
N SER A 114 -21.99 30.56 -21.34
CA SER A 114 -22.50 31.93 -21.38
C SER A 114 -22.95 32.16 -22.82
#